data_AF-A0A388K2N8-F1
#
_entry.id   AF-A0A388K2N8-F1
#
_cell.length_a   1.000
_cell.length_b   1.000
_cell.length_c   1.000
_cell.angle_alpha   90.00
_cell.angle_beta   90.00
_cell.angle_gamma   90.00
#
_symmetry.space_group_name_H-M   'P 1'
#
loop_
_entity.id
_entity.type
_entity.pdbx_description
1 polymer ?
#
loop_
_entity_poly.entity_id
_entity_poly.type
_entity_poly.pdbx_seq_one_letter_code
_entity_poly.pdbx_strand_id
1 'polypeptide(L)'
;MEPDRIYSRQQARRTAWTNEEVRIWSKQFDGLVLSPIDRNQGDTSVICPILYRHGFAGTVDTEEEILKRSKEDFLKSGLMSIGKWRPDGRLGTAYTIPKHKDLTRWRSIAPAAADPAALAQRRVARALHQLLKRLPANNTFYLDSISELAEKLEGTTQRLRSAGCDSAVGRCYDIKEMFSRIPHGAVLQAVHQLLRIYEDQGCKQIRVSTRGKLCIISENKRKMDGYVSLTLKQIMEGVKFDLRNSVVRSGTKLIRQVFGIPMGKSTSPILASITCAMAELKFVSELRADRKLVGRWRIMDDITIVVGNSTQWEKDEYPENLFEAFEGIYDTNLEIIRKDRCGLTWQFIGGQMMICTAPLQIHYVPTTKNTDSRFETGSLTFQTMQDYNSYSYTAKCVKKAVLTTTLKRLWSQTTSQTLAILMEVGDKALMTKRDVFVRFEKHKEAGLKWYSHTALLDLQCLKVKANSVWSVADVASFCCSILRRGILLSSFDFDKGAWNRL
;
A
#
# COMPACT_ATOMS: atom_id res chain seq x y z
N MET A 1 -2.88 -20.69 -33.70
CA MET A 1 -2.35 -19.41 -33.18
C MET A 1 -0.99 -19.70 -32.60
N GLU A 2 0.07 -19.06 -33.10
CA GLU A 2 1.39 -19.13 -32.46
C GLU A 2 1.30 -18.49 -31.06
N PRO A 3 1.74 -19.17 -29.99
CA PRO A 3 1.57 -18.71 -28.62
C PRO A 3 2.37 -17.44 -28.24
N ASP A 4 3.29 -16.98 -29.09
CA ASP A 4 4.24 -15.89 -28.76
C ASP A 4 4.09 -14.61 -29.59
N ARG A 5 2.99 -14.43 -30.34
CA ARG A 5 2.77 -13.17 -31.06
C ARG A 5 2.30 -12.07 -30.11
N ILE A 6 3.26 -11.29 -29.61
CA ILE A 6 2.99 -9.93 -29.12
C ILE A 6 2.53 -9.10 -30.31
N TYR A 7 1.25 -8.71 -30.35
CA TYR A 7 0.77 -7.71 -31.30
C TYR A 7 1.40 -6.36 -30.93
N SER A 8 2.60 -6.10 -31.43
CA SER A 8 3.31 -4.85 -31.21
C SER A 8 2.65 -3.72 -32.02
N ARG A 9 2.62 -2.53 -31.41
CA ARG A 9 1.99 -1.32 -31.95
C ARG A 9 2.56 -0.98 -33.33
N GLN A 10 1.73 -1.10 -34.37
CA GLN A 10 1.89 -0.21 -35.53
C GLN A 10 1.73 1.23 -35.04
N GLN A 11 2.81 2.00 -35.16
CA GLN A 11 2.95 3.43 -34.83
C GLN A 11 2.14 4.31 -35.81
N ALA A 12 0.85 4.06 -35.98
CA ALA A 12 -0.04 5.05 -36.57
C ALA A 12 -0.40 6.07 -35.49
N ARG A 13 -0.40 7.37 -35.83
CA ARG A 13 -0.93 8.47 -35.01
C ARG A 13 -2.41 8.18 -34.68
N ARG A 14 -2.69 7.37 -33.67
CA ARG A 14 -4.05 6.94 -33.34
C ARG A 14 -4.67 7.94 -32.40
N THR A 15 -5.73 8.57 -32.87
CA THR A 15 -6.80 9.11 -32.03
C THR A 15 -7.28 8.02 -31.07
N ALA A 16 -7.74 8.43 -29.87
CA ALA A 16 -8.33 7.50 -28.92
C ALA A 16 -9.45 6.68 -29.57
N TRP A 17 -9.50 5.37 -29.32
CA TRP A 17 -10.57 4.51 -29.83
C TRP A 17 -11.92 4.95 -29.27
N THR A 18 -12.94 4.87 -30.09
CA THR A 18 -14.34 5.03 -29.71
C THR A 18 -14.87 3.79 -28.99
N ASN A 19 -15.99 3.91 -28.27
CA ASN A 19 -16.64 2.77 -27.62
C ASN A 19 -17.01 1.66 -28.62
N GLU A 20 -17.41 2.04 -29.83
CA GLU A 20 -17.78 1.06 -30.85
C GLU A 20 -16.55 0.34 -31.40
N GLU A 21 -15.44 1.04 -31.64
CA GLU A 21 -14.17 0.40 -32.02
C GLU A 21 -13.68 -0.57 -30.94
N VAL A 22 -13.75 -0.18 -29.65
CA VAL A 22 -13.42 -1.09 -28.53
C VAL A 22 -14.33 -2.31 -28.53
N ARG A 23 -15.63 -2.13 -28.76
CA ARG A 23 -16.62 -3.23 -28.79
C ARG A 23 -16.40 -4.16 -29.98
N ILE A 24 -16.12 -3.63 -31.15
CA ILE A 24 -15.80 -4.41 -32.36
C ILE A 24 -14.51 -5.20 -32.15
N TRP A 25 -13.50 -4.56 -31.56
CA TRP A 25 -12.24 -5.23 -31.24
C TRP A 25 -12.44 -6.34 -30.21
N SER A 26 -13.23 -6.12 -29.14
CA SER A 26 -13.46 -7.13 -28.11
C SER A 26 -14.18 -8.39 -28.63
N LYS A 27 -15.06 -8.24 -29.63
CA LYS A 27 -15.76 -9.37 -30.27
C LYS A 27 -14.81 -10.40 -30.91
N GLN A 28 -13.59 -9.98 -31.28
CA GLN A 28 -12.58 -10.89 -31.85
C GLN A 28 -12.12 -11.95 -30.84
N PHE A 29 -12.38 -11.74 -29.54
CA PHE A 29 -12.03 -12.64 -28.46
C PHE A 29 -13.26 -13.31 -27.83
N ASP A 30 -14.40 -13.31 -28.53
CA ASP A 30 -15.60 -13.99 -28.08
C ASP A 30 -15.30 -15.49 -27.83
N GLY A 31 -15.73 -15.99 -26.67
CA GLY A 31 -15.44 -17.35 -26.23
C GLY A 31 -14.10 -17.52 -25.48
N LEU A 32 -13.26 -16.49 -25.39
CA LEU A 32 -12.05 -16.50 -24.56
C LEU A 32 -12.31 -15.79 -23.22
N VAL A 33 -11.44 -16.05 -22.24
CA VAL A 33 -11.50 -15.37 -20.93
C VAL A 33 -10.62 -14.13 -21.00
N LEU A 34 -11.24 -12.96 -20.80
CA LEU A 34 -10.54 -11.68 -20.68
C LEU A 34 -10.37 -11.35 -19.19
N SER A 35 -9.13 -11.26 -18.73
CA SER A 35 -8.82 -10.92 -17.34
C SER A 35 -7.83 -9.76 -17.29
N PRO A 36 -8.03 -8.75 -16.42
CA PRO A 36 -7.03 -7.70 -16.23
C PRO A 36 -5.70 -8.31 -15.77
N ILE A 37 -4.58 -7.63 -16.00
CA ILE A 37 -3.30 -8.06 -15.42
C ILE A 37 -3.14 -7.47 -14.02
N ASP A 38 -2.79 -8.31 -13.05
CA ASP A 38 -2.59 -7.86 -11.67
C ASP A 38 -1.55 -6.74 -11.63
N ARG A 39 -1.90 -5.65 -10.93
CA ARG A 39 -1.08 -4.44 -10.81
C ARG A 39 -0.84 -3.66 -12.13
N ASN A 40 -1.37 -4.11 -13.27
CA ASN A 40 -1.39 -3.38 -14.55
C ASN A 40 -2.76 -3.47 -15.24
N GLN A 41 -3.78 -2.84 -14.67
CA GLN A 41 -5.18 -2.96 -15.13
C GLN A 41 -5.44 -2.38 -16.53
N GLY A 42 -4.51 -1.61 -17.10
CA GLY A 42 -4.61 -1.16 -18.49
C GLY A 42 -4.27 -2.24 -19.51
N ASP A 43 -3.68 -3.34 -19.08
CA ASP A 43 -3.44 -4.52 -19.92
C ASP A 43 -4.50 -5.59 -19.65
N THR A 44 -4.89 -6.28 -20.72
CA THR A 44 -5.84 -7.39 -20.69
C THR A 44 -5.15 -8.65 -21.16
N SER A 45 -5.18 -9.69 -20.33
CA SER A 45 -4.82 -11.04 -20.73
C SER A 45 -5.98 -11.72 -21.46
N VAL A 46 -5.67 -12.41 -22.56
CA VAL A 46 -6.61 -13.23 -23.31
C VAL A 46 -6.26 -14.68 -23.05
N ILE A 47 -7.17 -15.44 -22.46
CA ILE A 47 -6.88 -16.75 -21.89
C ILE A 47 -7.84 -17.80 -22.47
N CYS A 48 -7.30 -18.96 -22.82
CA CYS A 48 -8.11 -20.14 -23.17
C CYS A 48 -8.98 -20.57 -21.98
N PRO A 49 -10.31 -20.75 -22.13
CA PRO A 49 -11.18 -21.17 -21.04
C PRO A 49 -10.79 -22.49 -20.38
N ILE A 50 -10.24 -23.43 -21.16
CA ILE A 50 -9.75 -24.72 -20.64
C ILE A 50 -8.58 -24.49 -19.69
N LEU A 51 -7.58 -23.69 -20.10
CA LEU A 51 -6.45 -23.32 -19.26
C LEU A 51 -6.90 -22.55 -18.00
N TYR A 52 -7.83 -21.61 -18.17
CA TYR A 52 -8.41 -20.87 -17.06
C TYR A 52 -9.08 -21.81 -16.04
N ARG A 53 -9.80 -22.83 -16.52
CA ARG A 53 -10.46 -23.83 -15.69
C ARG A 53 -9.47 -24.72 -14.92
N HIS A 54 -8.29 -25.01 -15.46
CA HIS A 54 -7.26 -25.77 -14.74
C HIS A 54 -6.79 -25.09 -13.44
N GLY A 55 -6.99 -23.77 -13.29
CA GLY A 55 -6.75 -23.06 -12.04
C GLY A 55 -7.75 -23.37 -10.92
N PHE A 56 -8.76 -24.20 -11.16
CA PHE A 56 -9.90 -24.43 -10.27
C PHE A 56 -10.15 -25.93 -10.03
N ALA A 57 -9.98 -26.41 -8.79
CA ALA A 57 -10.26 -27.79 -8.38
C ALA A 57 -11.16 -27.82 -7.13
N GLY A 58 -12.23 -28.64 -7.10
CA GLY A 58 -13.17 -28.63 -5.96
C GLY A 58 -14.15 -29.81 -5.83
N THR A 59 -14.96 -29.75 -4.77
CA THR A 59 -15.92 -30.78 -4.29
C THR A 59 -17.39 -30.39 -4.58
N VAL A 60 -18.34 -31.26 -4.18
CA VAL A 60 -19.70 -31.35 -4.77
C VAL A 60 -20.85 -30.88 -3.85
N ASP A 61 -20.59 -30.35 -2.65
CA ASP A 61 -21.65 -29.83 -1.78
C ASP A 61 -22.46 -28.70 -2.46
N THR A 62 -23.76 -28.59 -2.14
CA THR A 62 -24.64 -27.51 -2.61
C THR A 62 -24.44 -26.23 -1.81
N GLU A 63 -24.68 -25.06 -2.42
CA GLU A 63 -24.47 -23.77 -1.75
C GLU A 63 -25.48 -23.59 -0.61
N GLU A 64 -26.71 -24.04 -0.81
CA GLU A 64 -27.82 -23.94 0.12
C GLU A 64 -27.52 -24.65 1.44
N GLU A 65 -26.98 -25.87 1.40
CA GLU A 65 -26.60 -26.63 2.58
C GLU A 65 -25.44 -25.99 3.34
N ILE A 66 -24.45 -25.45 2.62
CA ILE A 66 -23.33 -24.75 3.23
C ILE A 66 -23.82 -23.47 3.93
N LEU A 67 -24.62 -22.66 3.25
CA LEU A 67 -25.16 -21.43 3.81
C LEU A 67 -26.07 -21.71 5.02
N LYS A 68 -26.85 -22.79 4.99
CA LYS A 68 -27.66 -23.22 6.13
C LYS A 68 -26.79 -23.55 7.34
N ARG A 69 -25.79 -24.42 7.17
CA ARG A 69 -24.83 -24.78 8.24
C ARG A 69 -24.07 -23.56 8.76
N SER A 70 -23.58 -22.70 7.87
CA SER A 70 -22.90 -21.46 8.24
C SER A 70 -23.82 -20.50 9.01
N LYS A 71 -25.11 -20.43 8.68
CA LYS A 71 -26.08 -19.62 9.43
C LYS A 71 -26.27 -20.17 10.84
N GLU A 72 -26.42 -21.49 10.99
CA GLU A 72 -26.53 -22.15 12.30
C GLU A 72 -25.30 -21.87 13.18
N ASP A 73 -24.10 -22.00 12.61
CA ASP A 73 -22.84 -21.67 13.28
C ASP A 73 -22.77 -20.19 13.67
N PHE A 74 -23.21 -19.28 12.79
CA PHE A 74 -23.24 -17.84 13.04
C PHE A 74 -24.15 -17.48 14.22
N LEU A 75 -25.32 -18.11 14.29
CA LEU A 75 -26.27 -17.96 15.39
C LEU A 75 -25.70 -18.53 16.70
N LYS A 76 -25.16 -19.75 16.66
CA LYS A 76 -24.55 -20.43 17.81
C LYS A 76 -23.35 -19.65 18.39
N SER A 77 -22.60 -18.97 17.52
CA SER A 77 -21.45 -18.13 17.90
C SER A 77 -21.86 -16.77 18.48
N GLY A 78 -23.17 -16.45 18.52
CA GLY A 78 -23.69 -15.19 19.05
C GLY A 78 -23.34 -13.97 18.21
N LEU A 79 -23.00 -14.13 16.93
CA LEU A 79 -22.53 -13.04 16.07
C LEU A 79 -23.66 -12.13 15.58
N MET A 80 -24.92 -12.57 15.68
CA MET A 80 -26.11 -11.76 15.36
C MET A 80 -26.18 -10.44 16.13
N SER A 81 -25.67 -10.41 17.37
CA SER A 81 -25.68 -9.18 18.17
C SER A 81 -24.70 -8.12 17.64
N ILE A 82 -23.70 -8.53 16.87
CA ILE A 82 -22.69 -7.63 16.30
C ILE A 82 -22.87 -7.43 14.79
N GLY A 83 -23.79 -8.11 14.13
CA GLY A 83 -24.17 -7.88 12.73
C GLY A 83 -25.27 -8.84 12.28
N LYS A 84 -26.27 -8.34 11.56
CA LYS A 84 -27.35 -9.18 11.02
C LYS A 84 -26.82 -10.08 9.90
N TRP A 85 -27.27 -11.33 9.89
CA TRP A 85 -27.15 -12.23 8.75
C TRP A 85 -27.96 -11.70 7.56
N ARG A 86 -27.37 -11.70 6.36
CA ARG A 86 -28.06 -11.29 5.12
C ARG A 86 -28.70 -12.51 4.45
N PRO A 87 -30.03 -12.56 4.32
CA PRO A 87 -30.73 -13.72 3.74
C PRO A 87 -30.47 -13.88 2.24
N ASP A 88 -30.17 -12.80 1.54
CA ASP A 88 -29.84 -12.73 0.11
C ASP A 88 -28.34 -12.89 -0.19
N GLY A 89 -27.53 -13.13 0.85
CA GLY A 89 -26.08 -13.30 0.71
C GLY A 89 -25.71 -14.59 -0.03
N ARG A 90 -24.54 -14.59 -0.67
CA ARG A 90 -24.02 -15.70 -1.47
C ARG A 90 -22.55 -15.94 -1.17
N LEU A 91 -22.07 -17.15 -1.48
CA LEU A 91 -20.64 -17.45 -1.41
C LEU A 91 -19.88 -16.65 -2.48
N GLY A 92 -18.66 -16.25 -2.13
CA GLY A 92 -17.78 -15.56 -3.07
C GLY A 92 -17.39 -16.48 -4.24
N THR A 93 -17.42 -15.95 -5.45
CA THR A 93 -16.93 -16.66 -6.65
C THR A 93 -15.45 -16.35 -6.84
N ALA A 94 -14.62 -17.37 -6.68
CA ALA A 94 -13.21 -17.31 -6.95
C ALA A 94 -12.95 -17.06 -8.43
N TYR A 95 -11.99 -16.18 -8.71
CA TYR A 95 -11.45 -15.94 -10.04
C TYR A 95 -9.93 -15.81 -9.94
N THR A 96 -9.23 -15.94 -11.07
CA THR A 96 -7.77 -15.84 -11.12
C THR A 96 -7.35 -14.67 -12.00
N ILE A 97 -6.30 -13.97 -11.56
CA ILE A 97 -5.69 -12.86 -12.28
C ILE A 97 -4.22 -13.19 -12.54
N PRO A 98 -3.70 -13.11 -13.79
CA PRO A 98 -2.28 -13.29 -14.05
C PRO A 98 -1.45 -12.16 -13.44
N LYS A 99 -0.23 -12.48 -12.97
CA LYS A 99 0.71 -11.50 -12.42
C LYS A 99 1.44 -10.78 -13.53
N HIS A 100 1.58 -9.45 -13.43
CA HIS A 100 2.33 -8.68 -14.42
C HIS A 100 3.79 -9.13 -14.61
N LYS A 101 4.48 -9.48 -13.53
CA LYS A 101 5.90 -9.90 -13.59
C LYS A 101 6.10 -11.26 -14.28
N ASP A 102 5.06 -12.09 -14.28
CA ASP A 102 5.10 -13.46 -14.81
C ASP A 102 3.67 -13.89 -15.10
N LEU A 103 3.28 -13.85 -16.39
CA LEU A 103 1.92 -14.15 -16.83
C LEU A 103 1.56 -15.64 -16.65
N THR A 104 2.53 -16.50 -16.41
CA THR A 104 2.29 -17.92 -16.08
C THR A 104 1.87 -18.11 -14.63
N ARG A 105 2.08 -17.09 -13.78
CA ARG A 105 1.70 -17.13 -12.36
C ARG A 105 0.38 -16.39 -12.13
N TRP A 106 -0.51 -17.04 -11.39
CA TRP A 106 -1.87 -16.58 -11.17
C TRP A 106 -2.08 -16.20 -9.71
N ARG A 107 -2.94 -15.21 -9.45
CA ARG A 107 -3.47 -14.92 -8.12
C ARG A 107 -4.94 -15.26 -8.08
N SER A 108 -5.29 -16.26 -7.29
CA SER A 108 -6.68 -16.60 -6.98
C SER A 108 -7.24 -15.61 -5.97
N ILE A 109 -8.41 -15.03 -6.24
CA ILE A 109 -9.11 -14.09 -5.38
C ILE A 109 -10.56 -14.56 -5.24
N ALA A 110 -11.09 -14.58 -4.02
CA ALA A 110 -12.49 -14.88 -3.76
C ALA A 110 -13.18 -13.69 -3.06
N PRO A 111 -13.82 -12.78 -3.81
CA PRO A 111 -14.50 -11.64 -3.22
C PRO A 111 -15.64 -12.07 -2.31
N ALA A 112 -15.68 -11.52 -1.10
CA ALA A 112 -16.74 -11.78 -0.12
C ALA A 112 -17.73 -10.61 0.01
N ALA A 113 -17.95 -9.83 -1.06
CA ALA A 113 -18.81 -8.63 -1.00
C ALA A 113 -20.28 -8.96 -0.68
N ALA A 114 -20.75 -10.12 -1.16
CA ALA A 114 -22.08 -10.64 -0.93
C ALA A 114 -22.14 -11.65 0.24
N ASP A 115 -21.08 -11.78 1.05
CA ASP A 115 -21.05 -12.72 2.16
C ASP A 115 -22.19 -12.40 3.16
N PRO A 116 -22.99 -13.40 3.56
CA PRO A 116 -24.10 -13.20 4.49
C PRO A 116 -23.70 -12.60 5.85
N ALA A 117 -22.48 -12.88 6.32
CA ALA A 117 -21.92 -12.43 7.59
C ALA A 117 -21.07 -11.15 7.45
N ALA A 118 -20.97 -10.55 6.25
CA ALA A 118 -20.07 -9.44 5.94
C ALA A 118 -20.14 -8.25 6.93
N LEU A 119 -21.33 -7.94 7.47
CA LEU A 119 -21.47 -6.85 8.44
C LEU A 119 -20.76 -7.15 9.77
N ALA A 120 -20.97 -8.35 10.32
CA ALA A 120 -20.31 -8.76 11.55
C ALA A 120 -18.80 -8.85 11.32
N GLN A 121 -18.36 -9.47 10.23
CA GLN A 121 -16.96 -9.58 9.83
C GLN A 121 -16.26 -8.23 9.72
N ARG A 122 -16.88 -7.24 9.06
CA ARG A 122 -16.32 -5.88 8.97
C ARG A 122 -16.16 -5.21 10.34
N ARG A 123 -17.07 -5.46 11.27
CA ARG A 123 -16.98 -4.92 12.64
C ARG A 123 -15.89 -5.62 13.44
N VAL A 124 -15.75 -6.95 13.30
CA VAL A 124 -14.64 -7.73 13.87
C VAL A 124 -13.31 -7.23 13.31
N ALA A 125 -13.19 -7.06 11.98
CA ALA A 125 -11.99 -6.54 11.33
C ALA A 125 -11.60 -5.15 11.85
N ARG A 126 -12.57 -4.24 11.98
CA ARG A 126 -12.34 -2.89 12.53
C ARG A 126 -11.92 -2.93 14.00
N ALA A 127 -12.52 -3.80 14.81
CA ALA A 127 -12.14 -3.97 16.20
C ALA A 127 -10.70 -4.50 16.32
N LEU A 128 -10.36 -5.55 15.58
CA LEU A 128 -9.00 -6.11 15.51
C LEU A 128 -7.98 -5.08 15.03
N HIS A 129 -8.33 -4.29 14.01
CA HIS A 129 -7.47 -3.23 13.50
C HIS A 129 -7.19 -2.15 14.55
N GLN A 130 -8.21 -1.74 15.31
CA GLN A 130 -8.05 -0.81 16.41
C GLN A 130 -7.12 -1.36 17.51
N LEU A 131 -7.23 -2.65 17.84
CA LEU A 131 -6.35 -3.30 18.82
C LEU A 131 -4.92 -3.40 18.32
N LEU A 132 -4.71 -3.77 17.04
CA LEU A 132 -3.38 -3.82 16.45
C LEU A 132 -2.71 -2.44 16.45
N LYS A 133 -3.45 -1.41 16.01
CA LYS A 133 -2.96 -0.02 15.95
C LYS A 133 -2.57 0.55 17.31
N ARG A 134 -3.17 0.05 18.39
CA ARG A 134 -2.95 0.53 19.76
C ARG A 134 -1.87 -0.23 20.51
N LEU A 135 -1.24 -1.23 19.90
CA LEU A 135 -0.04 -1.84 20.46
C LEU A 135 1.05 -0.77 20.68
N PRO A 136 1.92 -0.93 21.69
CA PRO A 136 2.96 0.04 21.97
C PRO A 136 3.79 0.36 20.72
N ALA A 137 4.01 1.65 20.48
CA ALA A 137 4.85 2.10 19.39
C ALA A 137 6.27 1.52 19.53
N ASN A 138 6.91 1.18 18.42
CA ASN A 138 8.24 0.54 18.33
C ASN A 138 8.33 -0.91 18.84
N ASN A 139 7.23 -1.52 19.28
CA ASN A 139 7.23 -2.93 19.71
C ASN A 139 6.82 -3.91 18.60
N THR A 140 6.31 -3.43 17.47
CA THR A 140 5.99 -4.25 16.29
C THR A 140 6.49 -3.56 15.03
N PHE A 141 6.53 -4.28 13.91
CA PHE A 141 6.99 -3.70 12.65
C PHE A 141 5.81 -3.07 11.90
N TYR A 142 4.58 -3.33 12.33
CA TYR A 142 3.36 -2.89 11.68
C TYR A 142 3.33 -1.37 11.43
N LEU A 143 3.20 -1.01 10.16
CA LEU A 143 3.03 0.36 9.70
C LEU A 143 1.59 0.52 9.17
N ASP A 144 0.78 1.34 9.87
CA ASP A 144 -0.63 1.53 9.55
C ASP A 144 -0.84 2.24 8.21
N SER A 145 0.05 3.17 7.89
CA SER A 145 0.05 3.92 6.64
C SER A 145 1.47 4.31 6.24
N ILE A 146 1.75 4.26 4.94
CA ILE A 146 3.01 4.75 4.37
C ILE A 146 3.22 6.25 4.63
N SER A 147 2.15 7.01 4.88
CA SER A 147 2.24 8.43 5.26
C SER A 147 2.95 8.66 6.59
N GLU A 148 2.98 7.65 7.48
CA GLU A 148 3.70 7.72 8.75
C GLU A 148 5.19 7.36 8.60
N LEU A 149 5.62 6.85 7.44
CA LEU A 149 6.97 6.34 7.27
C LEU A 149 8.02 7.44 7.44
N ALA A 150 7.84 8.59 6.78
CA ALA A 150 8.81 9.68 6.81
C ALA A 150 9.12 10.16 8.25
N GLU A 151 8.07 10.39 9.05
CA GLU A 151 8.19 10.77 10.46
C GLU A 151 8.92 9.68 11.28
N LYS A 152 8.57 8.41 11.07
CA LYS A 152 9.21 7.29 11.78
C LYS A 152 10.68 7.10 11.38
N LEU A 153 11.05 7.38 10.14
CA LEU A 153 12.44 7.34 9.66
C LEU A 153 13.27 8.44 10.29
N GLU A 154 12.73 9.65 10.40
CA GLU A 154 13.37 10.77 11.08
C GLU A 154 13.58 10.46 12.57
N GLY A 155 12.52 10.01 13.27
CA GLY A 155 12.62 9.62 14.67
C GLY A 155 13.59 8.45 14.91
N THR A 156 13.68 7.51 13.97
CA THR A 156 14.68 6.43 14.03
C THR A 156 16.09 6.96 13.81
N THR A 157 16.29 7.85 12.83
CA THR A 157 17.58 8.47 12.57
C THR A 157 18.11 9.19 13.81
N GLN A 158 17.28 9.99 14.47
CA GLN A 158 17.62 10.66 15.71
C GLN A 158 17.98 9.66 16.82
N ARG A 159 17.18 8.61 16.99
CA ARG A 159 17.42 7.55 17.99
C ARG A 159 18.75 6.82 17.76
N LEU A 160 19.09 6.49 16.51
CA LEU A 160 20.37 5.83 16.19
C LEU A 160 21.55 6.75 16.50
N ARG A 161 21.48 8.02 16.10
CA ARG A 161 22.53 9.01 16.42
C ARG A 161 22.70 9.20 17.93
N SER A 162 21.61 9.33 18.68
CA SER A 162 21.66 9.42 20.15
C SER A 162 22.23 8.17 20.81
N ALA A 163 22.18 7.02 20.14
CA ALA A 163 22.80 5.79 20.60
C ALA A 163 24.27 5.64 20.17
N GLY A 164 24.88 6.66 19.53
CA GLY A 164 26.27 6.64 19.09
C GLY A 164 26.52 5.94 17.75
N CYS A 165 25.46 5.68 16.95
CA CYS A 165 25.62 5.11 15.62
C CYS A 165 26.12 6.17 14.64
N ASP A 166 27.21 5.88 13.93
CA ASP A 166 27.76 6.71 12.84
C ASP A 166 27.32 6.20 11.45
N SER A 167 26.86 4.95 11.39
CA SER A 167 26.50 4.21 10.20
C SER A 167 25.28 3.32 10.47
N ALA A 168 24.70 2.76 9.42
CA ALA A 168 23.62 1.78 9.54
C ALA A 168 23.59 0.84 8.33
N VAL A 169 23.06 -0.35 8.54
CA VAL A 169 22.83 -1.36 7.51
C VAL A 169 21.34 -1.58 7.36
N GLY A 170 20.84 -1.53 6.13
CA GLY A 170 19.45 -1.77 5.81
C GLY A 170 19.25 -3.09 5.06
N ARG A 171 18.14 -3.77 5.34
CA ARG A 171 17.67 -4.93 4.58
C ARG A 171 16.20 -4.83 4.22
N CYS A 172 15.83 -5.50 3.14
CA CYS A 172 14.46 -5.56 2.66
C CYS A 172 14.04 -7.00 2.43
N TYR A 173 12.83 -7.34 2.87
CA TYR A 173 12.30 -8.68 2.80
C TYR A 173 10.87 -8.73 2.26
N ASP A 174 10.47 -9.89 1.75
CA ASP A 174 9.12 -10.27 1.34
C ASP A 174 8.67 -11.49 2.12
N ILE A 175 7.45 -11.48 2.65
CA ILE A 175 6.81 -12.71 3.12
C ILE A 175 6.07 -13.36 1.94
N LYS A 176 6.64 -14.44 1.42
CA LYS A 176 6.05 -15.16 0.30
C LYS A 176 4.75 -15.83 0.73
N GLU A 177 3.72 -15.69 -0.10
CA GLU A 177 2.45 -16.42 0.08
C GLU A 177 1.80 -16.21 1.46
N MET A 178 1.96 -14.99 2.01
CA MET A 178 1.55 -14.61 3.37
C MET A 178 0.13 -15.08 3.77
N PHE A 179 -0.86 -15.05 2.86
CA PHE A 179 -2.20 -15.52 3.21
C PHE A 179 -2.35 -17.03 3.11
N SER A 180 -1.82 -17.67 2.07
CA SER A 180 -2.06 -19.10 1.82
C SER A 180 -1.22 -20.00 2.72
N ARG A 181 -0.13 -19.50 3.31
CA ARG A 181 0.79 -20.31 4.12
C ARG A 181 0.64 -20.21 5.63
N ILE A 182 -0.24 -19.34 6.14
CA ILE A 182 -0.45 -19.24 7.60
C ILE A 182 -1.50 -20.27 8.06
N PRO A 183 -1.14 -21.23 8.92
CA PRO A 183 -2.12 -22.19 9.45
C PRO A 183 -3.18 -21.50 10.31
N HIS A 184 -4.42 -22.00 10.27
CA HIS A 184 -5.51 -21.48 11.10
C HIS A 184 -5.17 -21.46 12.59
N GLY A 185 -4.41 -22.45 13.07
CA GLY A 185 -3.94 -22.51 14.46
C GLY A 185 -3.09 -21.31 14.86
N ALA A 186 -2.11 -20.93 14.02
CA ALA A 186 -1.26 -19.77 14.26
C ALA A 186 -2.07 -18.47 14.27
N VAL A 187 -3.04 -18.32 13.36
CA VAL A 187 -3.94 -17.14 13.35
C VAL A 187 -4.73 -17.03 14.65
N LEU A 188 -5.35 -18.13 15.09
CA LEU A 188 -6.14 -18.16 16.31
C LEU A 188 -5.28 -17.87 17.56
N GLN A 189 -4.08 -18.43 17.61
CA GLN A 189 -3.13 -18.19 18.69
C GLN A 189 -2.70 -16.72 18.73
N ALA A 190 -2.33 -16.13 17.60
CA ALA A 190 -1.93 -14.73 17.52
C ALA A 190 -3.07 -13.77 17.91
N VAL A 191 -4.30 -14.02 17.44
CA VAL A 191 -5.47 -13.24 17.86
C VAL A 191 -5.74 -13.42 19.34
N HIS A 192 -5.60 -14.63 19.88
CA HIS A 192 -5.75 -14.88 21.31
C HIS A 192 -4.74 -14.07 22.15
N GLN A 193 -3.46 -14.10 21.76
CA GLN A 193 -2.40 -13.31 22.41
C GLN A 193 -2.72 -11.81 22.37
N LEU A 194 -3.12 -11.28 21.21
CA LEU A 194 -3.51 -9.88 21.08
C LEU A 194 -4.66 -9.52 22.03
N LEU A 195 -5.73 -10.33 22.05
CA LEU A 195 -6.88 -10.08 22.92
C LEU A 195 -6.49 -10.17 24.39
N ARG A 196 -5.57 -11.08 24.75
CA ARG A 196 -5.11 -11.24 26.13
C ARG A 196 -4.36 -10.01 26.65
N ILE A 197 -3.50 -9.40 25.82
CA ILE A 197 -2.83 -8.13 26.15
C ILE A 197 -3.84 -7.07 26.61
N TYR A 198 -4.95 -6.94 25.89
CA TYR A 198 -5.98 -5.95 26.23
C TYR A 198 -6.88 -6.39 27.39
N GLU A 199 -7.14 -7.68 27.53
CA GLU A 199 -7.85 -8.23 28.70
C GLU A 199 -7.09 -7.92 30.00
N ASP A 200 -5.77 -8.13 30.00
CA ASP A 200 -4.89 -7.87 31.13
C ASP A 200 -4.78 -6.36 31.43
N GLN A 201 -4.97 -5.50 30.42
CA GLN A 201 -5.11 -4.03 30.56
C GLN A 201 -6.51 -3.58 31.01
N GLY A 202 -7.42 -4.51 31.33
CA GLY A 202 -8.76 -4.19 31.80
C GLY A 202 -9.80 -3.91 30.71
N CYS A 203 -9.46 -4.08 29.42
CA CYS A 203 -10.41 -3.92 28.33
C CYS A 203 -11.57 -4.91 28.49
N LYS A 204 -12.81 -4.41 28.41
CA LYS A 204 -14.03 -5.24 28.46
C LYS A 204 -14.69 -5.37 27.10
N GLN A 205 -14.59 -4.35 26.25
CA GLN A 205 -15.21 -4.34 24.93
C GLN A 205 -14.59 -3.32 24.00
N ILE A 206 -14.77 -3.53 22.70
CA ILE A 206 -14.44 -2.59 21.63
C ILE A 206 -15.75 -2.07 21.05
N ARG A 207 -15.91 -0.75 21.05
CA ARG A 207 -17.06 -0.07 20.45
C ARG A 207 -16.71 0.31 19.02
N VAL A 208 -17.49 -0.18 18.09
CA VAL A 208 -17.33 0.09 16.66
C VAL A 208 -18.50 0.96 16.21
N SER A 209 -18.20 2.13 15.65
CA SER A 209 -19.25 3.04 15.20
C SER A 209 -20.12 2.38 14.13
N THR A 210 -21.43 2.54 14.25
CA THR A 210 -22.42 2.05 13.27
C THR A 210 -22.20 2.69 11.89
N ARG A 211 -21.75 3.96 11.88
CA ARG A 211 -21.43 4.74 10.67
C ARG A 211 -19.99 5.25 10.73
N GLY A 212 -19.28 5.23 9.60
CA GLY A 212 -17.89 5.67 9.52
C GLY A 212 -16.89 4.68 10.13
N LYS A 213 -15.69 5.17 10.47
CA LYS A 213 -14.52 4.32 10.79
C LYS A 213 -14.13 4.29 12.28
N LEU A 214 -14.73 5.14 13.12
CA LEU A 214 -14.34 5.28 14.53
C LEU A 214 -14.50 3.99 15.33
N CYS A 215 -13.50 3.69 16.16
CA CYS A 215 -13.48 2.56 17.09
C CYS A 215 -12.89 3.01 18.44
N ILE A 216 -13.46 2.54 19.55
CA ILE A 216 -13.08 2.93 20.91
C ILE A 216 -12.86 1.67 21.74
N ILE A 217 -11.71 1.58 22.40
CA ILE A 217 -11.42 0.54 23.40
C ILE A 217 -12.05 0.99 24.72
N SER A 218 -12.82 0.13 25.38
CA SER A 218 -13.57 0.49 26.58
C SER A 218 -13.35 -0.50 27.73
N GLU A 219 -13.13 0.05 28.92
CA GLU A 219 -12.95 -0.67 30.19
C GLU A 219 -14.28 -0.96 30.91
N ASN A 220 -15.41 -0.47 30.40
CA ASN A 220 -16.73 -0.74 30.98
C ASN A 220 -17.66 -1.38 29.96
N LYS A 221 -18.74 -2.00 30.46
CA LYS A 221 -19.75 -2.70 29.66
C LYS A 221 -20.94 -1.82 29.26
N ARG A 222 -20.88 -0.50 29.48
CA ARG A 222 -22.01 0.40 29.18
C ARG A 222 -22.23 0.47 27.67
N LYS A 223 -23.51 0.51 27.26
CA LYS A 223 -23.87 0.80 25.87
C LYS A 223 -23.61 2.27 25.56
N MET A 224 -23.32 2.56 24.30
CA MET A 224 -23.08 3.91 23.81
C MET A 224 -23.85 4.08 22.52
N ASP A 225 -24.64 5.15 22.45
CA ASP A 225 -25.52 5.37 21.31
C ASP A 225 -24.71 5.63 20.03
N GLY A 226 -25.18 5.10 18.90
CA GLY A 226 -24.44 5.13 17.63
C GLY A 226 -23.30 4.11 17.51
N TYR A 227 -23.00 3.30 18.54
CA TYR A 227 -21.96 2.27 18.52
C TYR A 227 -22.49 0.85 18.72
N VAL A 228 -21.82 -0.12 18.11
CA VAL A 228 -21.99 -1.54 18.40
C VAL A 228 -20.82 -2.01 19.25
N SER A 229 -21.13 -2.65 20.38
CA SER A 229 -20.10 -3.12 21.32
C SER A 229 -19.79 -4.59 21.06
N LEU A 230 -18.50 -4.89 20.91
CA LEU A 230 -17.97 -6.24 20.71
C LEU A 230 -17.14 -6.61 21.93
N THR A 231 -17.50 -7.67 22.63
CA THR A 231 -16.65 -8.28 23.66
C THR A 231 -15.44 -8.97 23.03
N LEU A 232 -14.35 -9.15 23.78
CA LEU A 232 -13.17 -9.90 23.31
C LEU A 232 -13.54 -11.33 22.87
N LYS A 233 -14.48 -11.97 23.59
CA LYS A 233 -15.03 -13.28 23.23
C LYS A 233 -15.73 -13.25 21.85
N GLN A 234 -16.57 -12.26 21.58
CA GLN A 234 -17.24 -12.14 20.28
C GLN A 234 -16.26 -11.89 19.13
N ILE A 235 -15.18 -11.14 19.38
CA ILE A 235 -14.11 -10.94 18.39
C ILE A 235 -13.46 -12.29 18.06
N MET A 236 -13.09 -13.06 19.08
CA MET A 236 -12.51 -14.40 18.90
C MET A 236 -13.46 -15.36 18.16
N GLU A 237 -14.74 -15.41 18.55
CA GLU A 237 -15.72 -16.24 17.85
C GLU A 237 -15.96 -15.78 16.41
N GLY A 238 -15.88 -14.48 16.12
CA GLY A 238 -15.92 -13.95 14.76
C GLY A 238 -14.76 -14.45 13.90
N VAL A 239 -13.54 -14.51 14.46
CA VAL A 239 -12.36 -15.06 13.76
C VAL A 239 -12.49 -16.57 13.54
N LYS A 240 -12.92 -17.32 14.56
CA LYS A 240 -13.17 -18.77 14.41
C LYS A 240 -14.21 -19.05 13.34
N PHE A 241 -15.30 -18.29 13.33
CA PHE A 241 -16.34 -18.39 12.32
C PHE A 241 -15.77 -18.15 10.93
N ASP A 242 -14.98 -17.10 10.75
CA ASP A 242 -14.41 -16.74 9.46
C ASP A 242 -13.50 -17.83 8.90
N LEU A 243 -12.59 -18.36 9.71
CA LEU A 243 -11.67 -19.43 9.29
C LEU A 243 -12.42 -20.74 9.01
N ARG A 244 -13.39 -21.12 9.87
CA ARG A 244 -14.16 -22.37 9.69
C ARG A 244 -15.07 -22.33 8.47
N ASN A 245 -15.74 -21.20 8.22
CA ASN A 245 -16.70 -21.01 7.14
C ASN A 245 -16.05 -20.29 5.94
N SER A 246 -14.79 -20.64 5.64
CA SER A 246 -14.10 -20.18 4.42
C SER A 246 -14.43 -21.08 3.25
N VAL A 247 -15.62 -20.89 2.68
CA VAL A 247 -16.05 -21.60 1.47
C VAL A 247 -16.19 -20.61 0.31
N VAL A 248 -15.69 -21.00 -0.85
CA VAL A 248 -15.72 -20.21 -2.08
C VAL A 248 -16.24 -21.06 -3.23
N ARG A 249 -16.97 -20.43 -4.14
CA ARG A 249 -17.39 -21.04 -5.41
C ARG A 249 -16.24 -20.95 -6.40
N SER A 250 -15.95 -22.05 -7.07
CA SER A 250 -14.87 -22.18 -8.04
C SER A 250 -15.42 -22.91 -9.27
N GLY A 251 -15.84 -22.13 -10.27
CA GLY A 251 -16.65 -22.64 -11.37
C GLY A 251 -17.97 -23.22 -10.85
N THR A 252 -18.24 -24.49 -11.16
CA THR A 252 -19.44 -25.20 -10.71
C THR A 252 -19.28 -25.90 -9.35
N LYS A 253 -18.10 -25.79 -8.74
CA LYS A 253 -17.73 -26.53 -7.53
C LYS A 253 -17.61 -25.61 -6.34
N LEU A 254 -17.84 -26.13 -5.13
CA LEU A 254 -17.60 -25.41 -3.88
C LEU A 254 -16.33 -25.97 -3.24
N ILE A 255 -15.47 -25.07 -2.76
CA ILE A 255 -14.19 -25.40 -2.13
C ILE A 255 -14.16 -24.77 -0.76
N ARG A 256 -13.82 -25.58 0.25
CA ARG A 256 -13.51 -25.08 1.59
C ARG A 256 -12.00 -24.91 1.74
N GLN A 257 -11.59 -23.74 2.17
CA GLN A 257 -10.22 -23.48 2.58
C GLN A 257 -10.02 -23.96 4.01
N VAL A 258 -9.17 -24.98 4.17
CA VAL A 258 -8.83 -25.58 5.48
C VAL A 258 -7.47 -25.10 6.02
N PHE A 259 -6.71 -24.38 5.19
CA PHE A 259 -5.38 -23.89 5.48
C PHE A 259 -5.16 -22.52 4.80
N GLY A 260 -4.43 -21.63 5.46
CA GLY A 260 -4.29 -20.24 5.01
C GLY A 260 -5.48 -19.36 5.40
N ILE A 261 -5.27 -18.05 5.36
CA ILE A 261 -6.29 -17.03 5.54
C ILE A 261 -7.04 -16.83 4.21
N PRO A 262 -8.38 -16.79 4.21
CA PRO A 262 -9.17 -16.64 2.99
C PRO A 262 -8.98 -15.29 2.30
N MET A 263 -8.44 -15.26 1.09
CA MET A 263 -8.22 -14.01 0.36
C MET A 263 -9.56 -13.41 -0.11
N GLY A 264 -9.85 -12.17 0.31
CA GLY A 264 -11.03 -11.41 -0.13
C GLY A 264 -12.10 -11.18 0.95
N LYS A 265 -11.96 -11.79 2.14
CA LYS A 265 -12.77 -11.41 3.31
C LYS A 265 -12.25 -10.13 3.96
N SER A 266 -13.14 -9.45 4.68
CA SER A 266 -12.81 -8.16 5.34
C SER A 266 -11.81 -8.31 6.49
N THR A 267 -11.76 -9.48 7.14
CA THR A 267 -10.87 -9.80 8.25
C THR A 267 -9.48 -10.23 7.79
N SER A 268 -9.33 -10.69 6.54
CA SER A 268 -8.10 -11.34 6.08
C SER A 268 -6.83 -10.50 6.21
N PRO A 269 -6.81 -9.22 5.76
CA PRO A 269 -5.59 -8.41 5.85
C PRO A 269 -5.16 -8.18 7.30
N ILE A 270 -6.14 -7.99 8.20
CA ILE A 270 -5.84 -7.73 9.60
C ILE A 270 -5.41 -9.00 10.35
N LEU A 271 -5.97 -10.17 10.02
CA LEU A 271 -5.53 -11.44 10.58
C LEU A 271 -4.09 -11.77 10.20
N ALA A 272 -3.71 -11.56 8.94
CA ALA A 272 -2.33 -11.73 8.50
C ALA A 272 -1.40 -10.76 9.23
N SER A 273 -1.80 -9.49 9.34
CA SER A 273 -1.03 -8.46 10.01
C SER A 273 -0.83 -8.72 11.51
N ILE A 274 -1.86 -9.21 12.21
CA ILE A 274 -1.79 -9.59 13.62
C ILE A 274 -0.88 -10.79 13.81
N THR A 275 -0.97 -11.79 12.95
CA THR A 275 -0.12 -13.00 13.05
C THR A 275 1.35 -12.64 13.00
N CYS A 276 1.75 -11.81 12.02
CA CYS A 276 3.12 -11.29 11.94
C CYS A 276 3.46 -10.37 13.12
N ALA A 277 2.55 -9.48 13.53
CA ALA A 277 2.80 -8.53 14.61
C ALA A 277 3.05 -9.21 15.97
N MET A 278 2.44 -10.36 16.25
CA MET A 278 2.69 -11.10 17.49
C MET A 278 4.06 -11.78 17.50
N ALA A 279 4.50 -12.32 16.35
CA ALA A 279 5.87 -12.82 16.19
C ALA A 279 6.90 -11.69 16.35
N GLU A 280 6.65 -10.55 15.70
CA GLU A 280 7.49 -9.34 15.82
C GLU A 280 7.57 -8.84 17.26
N LEU A 281 6.44 -8.81 17.97
CA LEU A 281 6.39 -8.38 19.36
C LEU A 281 7.32 -9.20 20.25
N LYS A 282 7.30 -10.53 20.06
CA LYS A 282 8.20 -11.45 20.76
C LYS A 282 9.66 -11.15 20.43
N PHE A 283 10.01 -11.07 19.15
CA PHE A 283 11.37 -10.74 18.71
C PHE A 283 11.87 -9.40 19.28
N VAL A 284 11.05 -8.33 19.22
CA VAL A 284 11.42 -7.02 19.77
C VAL A 284 11.63 -7.09 21.29
N SER A 285 10.84 -7.88 22.01
CA SER A 285 11.01 -8.05 23.45
C SER A 285 12.35 -8.74 23.80
N GLU A 286 12.80 -9.66 22.96
CA GLU A 286 14.07 -10.39 23.13
C GLU A 286 15.30 -9.50 22.88
N LEU A 287 15.17 -8.46 22.03
CA LEU A 287 16.24 -7.48 21.78
C LEU A 287 16.53 -6.53 22.97
N ARG A 288 15.66 -6.45 23.98
CA ARG A 288 15.86 -5.65 25.20
C ARG A 288 16.34 -4.20 24.93
N ALA A 289 17.54 -3.83 25.39
CA ALA A 289 18.10 -2.49 25.24
C ALA A 289 18.46 -2.17 23.77
N ASP A 290 18.80 -3.21 23.00
CA ASP A 290 19.27 -3.06 21.62
C ASP A 290 18.14 -2.72 20.66
N ARG A 291 16.87 -2.80 21.10
CA ARG A 291 15.72 -2.28 20.34
C ARG A 291 15.91 -0.82 19.93
N LYS A 292 16.70 -0.02 20.66
CA LYS A 292 16.97 1.38 20.28
C LYS A 292 17.81 1.49 19.00
N LEU A 293 18.61 0.47 18.70
CA LEU A 293 19.52 0.38 17.55
C LEU A 293 18.84 -0.10 16.27
N VAL A 294 17.54 -0.41 16.31
CA VAL A 294 16.86 -1.08 15.19
C VAL A 294 15.59 -0.33 14.78
N GLY A 295 15.59 0.18 13.55
CA GLY A 295 14.42 0.66 12.81
C GLY A 295 13.74 -0.48 12.07
N ARG A 296 12.41 -0.58 12.15
CA ARG A 296 11.64 -1.72 11.65
C ARG A 296 10.29 -1.26 11.12
N TRP A 297 9.97 -1.62 9.89
CA TRP A 297 8.69 -1.28 9.26
C TRP A 297 8.21 -2.42 8.36
N ARG A 298 6.90 -2.69 8.43
CA ARG A 298 6.22 -3.68 7.60
C ARG A 298 4.88 -3.15 7.15
N ILE A 299 4.62 -3.25 5.86
CA ILE A 299 3.29 -3.09 5.27
C ILE A 299 2.96 -4.41 4.59
N MET A 300 1.97 -5.13 5.13
CA MET A 300 1.60 -6.47 4.65
C MET A 300 2.80 -7.43 4.59
N ASP A 301 3.21 -7.82 3.38
CA ASP A 301 4.29 -8.76 3.05
C ASP A 301 5.66 -8.09 2.90
N ASP A 302 5.72 -6.79 2.62
CA ASP A 302 6.99 -6.06 2.49
C ASP A 302 7.50 -5.62 3.88
N ILE A 303 8.76 -5.96 4.18
CA ILE A 303 9.44 -5.62 5.44
C ILE A 303 10.74 -4.88 5.12
N THR A 304 11.06 -3.87 5.93
CA THR A 304 12.39 -3.26 5.95
C THR A 304 12.89 -3.08 7.38
N ILE A 305 14.16 -3.41 7.57
CA ILE A 305 14.87 -3.33 8.84
C ILE A 305 16.14 -2.52 8.62
N VAL A 306 16.43 -1.60 9.54
CA VAL A 306 17.65 -0.80 9.56
C VAL A 306 18.30 -0.98 10.92
N VAL A 307 19.55 -1.43 10.95
CA VAL A 307 20.34 -1.64 12.16
C VAL A 307 21.44 -0.59 12.20
N GLY A 308 21.49 0.21 13.26
CA GLY A 308 22.59 1.14 13.48
C GLY A 308 23.88 0.39 13.80
N ASN A 309 24.99 0.93 13.32
CA ASN A 309 26.33 0.45 13.62
C ASN A 309 27.21 1.62 14.08
N SER A 310 28.28 1.31 14.81
CA SER A 310 29.29 2.28 15.22
C SER A 310 30.66 1.69 14.97
N THR A 311 31.54 2.48 14.37
CA THR A 311 32.96 2.11 14.18
C THR A 311 33.70 1.87 15.51
N GLN A 312 33.14 2.33 16.62
CA GLN A 312 33.69 2.11 17.97
C GLN A 312 33.29 0.76 18.58
N TRP A 313 32.34 0.04 17.99
CA TRP A 313 31.93 -1.27 18.48
C TRP A 313 32.80 -2.34 17.82
N GLU A 314 33.65 -3.01 18.59
CA GLU A 314 34.55 -4.09 18.10
C GLU A 314 33.80 -5.32 17.52
N LYS A 315 32.46 -5.30 17.48
CA LYS A 315 31.61 -6.40 17.01
C LYS A 315 31.04 -6.10 15.63
N ASP A 316 31.86 -6.28 14.60
CA ASP A 316 31.43 -6.17 13.19
C ASP A 316 30.29 -7.15 12.82
N GLU A 317 30.06 -8.19 13.61
CA GLU A 317 29.02 -9.21 13.35
C GLU A 317 27.64 -8.90 13.94
N TYR A 318 27.48 -7.86 14.77
CA TYR A 318 26.20 -7.62 15.46
C TYR A 318 25.01 -7.46 14.48
N PRO A 319 25.10 -6.62 13.42
CA PRO A 319 23.99 -6.49 12.46
C PRO A 319 23.63 -7.81 11.79
N GLU A 320 24.63 -8.61 11.39
CA GLU A 320 24.43 -9.88 10.71
C GLU A 320 23.71 -10.90 11.60
N ASN A 321 24.16 -11.08 12.83
CA ASN A 321 23.51 -11.95 13.82
C ASN A 321 22.04 -11.54 14.07
N LEU A 322 21.75 -10.24 14.07
CA LEU A 322 20.38 -9.75 14.24
C LEU A 322 19.50 -10.09 13.03
N PHE A 323 20.03 -9.94 11.82
CA PHE A 323 19.28 -10.27 10.61
C PHE A 323 19.02 -11.78 10.51
N GLU A 324 20.01 -12.62 10.84
CA GLU A 324 19.82 -14.07 10.91
C GLU A 324 18.76 -14.47 11.95
N ALA A 325 18.80 -13.86 13.14
CA ALA A 325 17.78 -14.08 14.15
C ALA A 325 16.39 -13.64 13.68
N PHE A 326 16.30 -12.51 12.96
CA PHE A 326 15.05 -12.03 12.37
C PHE A 326 14.49 -13.01 11.34
N GLU A 327 15.34 -13.63 10.52
CA GLU A 327 14.89 -14.51 9.43
C GLU A 327 14.14 -15.75 9.94
N GLY A 328 14.31 -16.11 11.22
CA GLY A 328 13.63 -17.22 11.87
C GLY A 328 12.39 -16.86 12.72
N ILE A 329 11.90 -15.61 12.74
CA ILE A 329 10.88 -15.21 13.73
C ILE A 329 9.45 -15.61 13.37
N TYR A 330 9.14 -15.78 12.08
CA TYR A 330 7.79 -16.07 11.63
C TYR A 330 7.49 -17.58 11.70
N ASP A 331 6.22 -17.94 11.50
CA ASP A 331 5.78 -19.34 11.44
C ASP A 331 6.60 -20.11 10.40
N THR A 332 6.98 -21.35 10.70
CA THR A 332 7.83 -22.19 9.83
C THR A 332 7.26 -22.43 8.43
N ASN A 333 5.96 -22.22 8.23
CA ASN A 333 5.32 -22.31 6.92
C ASN A 333 5.52 -21.03 6.08
N LEU A 334 5.91 -19.91 6.69
CA LEU A 334 6.18 -18.65 6.00
C LEU A 334 7.63 -18.60 5.53
N GLU A 335 7.80 -18.38 4.23
CA GLU A 335 9.11 -18.19 3.61
C GLU A 335 9.40 -16.69 3.51
N ILE A 336 10.47 -16.25 4.18
CA ILE A 336 10.98 -14.88 4.05
C ILE A 336 12.01 -14.84 2.92
N ILE A 337 11.80 -13.94 1.96
CA ILE A 337 12.72 -13.76 0.83
C ILE A 337 13.40 -12.40 0.98
N ARG A 338 14.74 -12.41 1.04
CA ARG A 338 15.53 -11.19 0.96
C ARG A 338 15.43 -10.57 -0.46
N LYS A 339 15.08 -9.29 -0.53
CA LYS A 339 14.84 -8.54 -1.78
C LYS A 339 15.96 -7.58 -2.14
N ASP A 340 16.74 -7.12 -1.17
CA ASP A 340 17.83 -6.18 -1.42
C ASP A 340 19.04 -6.88 -2.05
N ARG A 341 19.86 -6.12 -2.78
CA ARG A 341 21.13 -6.58 -3.33
C ARG A 341 22.32 -6.25 -2.41
N CYS A 342 22.07 -6.11 -1.10
CA CYS A 342 22.98 -5.46 -0.13
C CYS A 342 23.26 -3.98 -0.49
N GLY A 343 23.57 -3.17 0.53
CA GLY A 343 24.08 -1.80 0.34
C GLY A 343 23.21 -0.71 0.97
N LEU A 344 23.50 0.54 0.60
CA LEU A 344 22.89 1.75 1.18
C LEU A 344 21.52 2.10 0.60
N THR A 345 21.04 1.39 -0.43
CA THR A 345 19.76 1.70 -1.06
C THR A 345 18.98 0.44 -1.42
N TRP A 346 17.65 0.48 -1.29
CA TRP A 346 16.77 -0.63 -1.66
C TRP A 346 15.35 -0.14 -1.95
N GLN A 347 14.54 -0.97 -2.60
CA GLN A 347 13.13 -0.66 -2.87
C GLN A 347 12.24 -1.12 -1.70
N PHE A 348 11.28 -0.29 -1.31
CA PHE A 348 10.28 -0.59 -0.28
C PHE A 348 8.95 0.10 -0.63
N ILE A 349 7.85 -0.64 -0.72
CA ILE A 349 6.47 -0.11 -0.91
C ILE A 349 6.34 0.98 -2.01
N GLY A 350 6.92 0.73 -3.18
CA GLY A 350 6.84 1.67 -4.30
C GLY A 350 7.59 2.98 -4.01
N GLY A 351 8.71 2.89 -3.30
CA GLY A 351 9.68 3.95 -3.13
C GLY A 351 11.06 3.37 -2.88
N GLN A 352 12.06 4.25 -2.92
CA GLN A 352 13.45 3.92 -2.66
C GLN A 352 13.83 4.37 -1.25
N MET A 353 14.37 3.44 -0.48
CA MET A 353 15.02 3.69 0.80
C MET A 353 16.50 3.96 0.56
N MET A 354 17.08 4.88 1.33
CA MET A 354 18.49 5.24 1.27
C MET A 354 19.05 5.48 2.67
N ILE A 355 20.30 5.06 2.91
CA ILE A 355 21.09 5.37 4.09
C ILE A 355 22.26 6.25 3.65
N CYS A 356 22.37 7.44 4.24
CA CYS A 356 23.54 8.31 4.10
C CYS A 356 24.41 8.17 5.35
N THR A 357 25.71 7.99 5.18
CA THR A 357 26.70 7.99 6.27
C THR A 357 27.38 9.36 6.32
N ALA A 358 27.57 9.93 7.52
CA ALA A 358 28.21 11.24 7.76
C ALA A 358 27.46 12.48 7.19
N PRO A 359 26.40 12.98 7.87
CA PRO A 359 25.81 12.44 9.09
C PRO A 359 24.82 11.30 8.79
N LEU A 360 24.68 10.33 9.70
CA LEU A 360 23.76 9.20 9.52
C LEU A 360 22.34 9.69 9.23
N GLN A 361 21.80 9.45 8.04
CA GLN A 361 20.42 9.81 7.67
C GLN A 361 19.74 8.64 6.97
N ILE A 362 18.46 8.43 7.27
CA ILE A 362 17.64 7.46 6.57
C ILE A 362 16.58 8.22 5.77
N HIS A 363 16.56 7.99 4.46
CA HIS A 363 15.63 8.62 3.55
C HIS A 363 14.71 7.61 2.88
N TYR A 364 13.50 8.09 2.57
CA TYR A 364 12.54 7.42 1.71
C TYR A 364 12.06 8.38 0.63
N VAL A 365 12.15 7.94 -0.63
CA VAL A 365 11.67 8.69 -1.78
C VAL A 365 10.66 7.82 -2.51
N PRO A 366 9.35 8.15 -2.44
CA PRO A 366 8.34 7.37 -3.13
C PRO A 366 8.55 7.48 -4.64
N THR A 367 8.36 6.38 -5.34
CA THR A 367 8.51 6.27 -6.79
C THR A 367 7.18 5.85 -7.42
N THR A 368 7.10 5.96 -8.75
CA THR A 368 6.01 5.35 -9.51
C THR A 368 6.53 4.07 -10.15
N LYS A 369 5.63 3.14 -10.50
CA LYS A 369 6.02 1.93 -11.23
C LYS A 369 6.64 2.22 -12.61
N ASN A 370 6.45 3.44 -13.12
CA ASN A 370 6.99 3.89 -14.39
C ASN A 370 8.24 4.75 -14.22
N THR A 371 8.75 4.95 -13.01
CA THR A 371 9.91 5.82 -12.79
C THR A 371 11.10 5.30 -13.62
N ASP A 372 11.46 4.03 -13.45
CA ASP A 372 12.58 3.42 -14.19
C ASP A 372 12.30 3.37 -15.71
N SER A 373 11.11 2.90 -16.12
CA SER A 373 10.79 2.79 -17.56
C SER A 373 10.76 4.15 -18.26
N ARG A 374 10.35 5.20 -17.56
CA ARG A 374 10.38 6.57 -18.09
C ARG A 374 11.80 7.08 -18.24
N PHE A 375 12.67 6.80 -17.27
CA PHE A 375 14.08 7.19 -17.37
C PHE A 375 14.81 6.46 -18.49
N GLU A 376 14.58 5.15 -18.61
CA GLU A 376 15.32 4.32 -19.56
C GLU A 376 14.79 4.45 -20.99
N THR A 377 13.47 4.56 -21.15
CA THR A 377 12.82 4.44 -22.48
C THR A 377 11.91 5.60 -22.84
N GLY A 378 11.65 6.54 -21.92
CA GLY A 378 10.64 7.59 -22.09
C GLY A 378 9.19 7.08 -22.17
N SER A 379 8.96 5.79 -21.90
CA SER A 379 7.67 5.12 -22.11
C SER A 379 7.00 4.68 -20.80
N LEU A 380 5.67 4.53 -20.84
CA LEU A 380 4.88 4.01 -19.73
C LEU A 380 4.68 2.50 -19.91
N THR A 381 5.35 1.71 -19.07
CA THR A 381 5.13 0.25 -19.00
C THR A 381 3.80 -0.07 -18.30
N PHE A 382 3.54 0.61 -17.19
CA PHE A 382 2.32 0.48 -16.41
C PHE A 382 1.33 1.58 -16.78
N GLN A 383 0.16 1.19 -17.28
CA GLN A 383 -0.90 2.14 -17.65
C GLN A 383 -1.73 2.54 -16.42
N THR A 384 -1.08 2.76 -15.28
CA THR A 384 -1.73 3.15 -14.01
C THR A 384 -2.12 4.63 -13.97
N MET A 385 -1.55 5.44 -14.87
CA MET A 385 -1.92 6.84 -15.09
C MET A 385 -2.43 6.96 -16.52
N GLN A 386 -3.63 7.52 -16.69
CA GLN A 386 -4.15 7.81 -18.03
C GLN A 386 -3.33 8.95 -18.62
N ASP A 387 -2.75 8.72 -19.80
CA ASP A 387 -2.15 9.77 -20.58
C ASP A 387 -3.23 10.79 -21.02
N TYR A 388 -2.81 12.01 -21.40
CA TYR A 388 -3.76 13.06 -21.79
C TYR A 388 -4.67 12.63 -22.94
N ASN A 389 -4.13 11.85 -23.88
CA ASN A 389 -4.77 11.33 -25.07
C ASN A 389 -5.50 9.99 -24.85
N SER A 390 -5.35 9.33 -23.68
CA SER A 390 -6.05 8.08 -23.41
C SER A 390 -7.56 8.30 -23.47
N TYR A 391 -8.27 7.32 -24.02
CA TYR A 391 -9.73 7.28 -23.94
C TYR A 391 -10.15 7.34 -22.47
N SER A 392 -10.80 8.43 -22.06
CA SER A 392 -11.42 8.51 -20.75
C SER A 392 -12.87 8.90 -20.91
N TYR A 393 -13.76 8.03 -20.44
CA TYR A 393 -15.16 8.36 -20.24
C TYR A 393 -15.33 9.53 -19.24
N THR A 394 -14.30 9.76 -18.40
CA THR A 394 -14.23 10.83 -17.41
C THR A 394 -13.67 12.13 -18.00
N ALA A 395 -14.20 13.26 -17.56
CA ALA A 395 -13.75 14.59 -18.00
C ALA A 395 -12.26 14.83 -17.68
N LYS A 396 -11.57 15.65 -18.49
CA LYS A 396 -10.14 15.99 -18.33
C LYS A 396 -9.79 16.49 -16.92
N CYS A 397 -10.75 17.07 -16.18
CA CYS A 397 -10.59 17.47 -14.79
C CYS A 397 -10.26 16.30 -13.85
N VAL A 398 -10.79 15.09 -14.12
CA VAL A 398 -10.50 13.88 -13.34
C VAL A 398 -9.04 13.46 -13.51
N LYS A 399 -8.52 13.49 -14.76
CA LYS A 399 -7.09 13.22 -15.01
C LYS A 399 -6.19 14.20 -14.25
N LYS A 400 -6.51 15.50 -14.32
CA LYS A 400 -5.78 16.54 -13.58
C LYS A 400 -5.84 16.31 -12.06
N ALA A 401 -6.99 15.91 -11.53
CA ALA A 401 -7.15 15.60 -10.12
C ALA A 401 -6.29 14.39 -9.70
N VAL A 402 -6.27 13.31 -10.49
CA VAL A 402 -5.44 12.12 -10.24
C VAL A 402 -3.95 12.47 -10.23
N LEU A 403 -3.47 13.23 -11.21
CA LEU A 403 -2.08 13.69 -11.26
C LEU A 403 -1.74 14.57 -10.04
N THR A 404 -2.60 15.54 -9.73
CA THR A 404 -2.41 16.45 -8.59
C THR A 404 -2.35 15.69 -7.27
N THR A 405 -3.25 14.73 -7.06
CA THR A 405 -3.27 13.89 -5.86
C THR A 405 -2.06 12.97 -5.80
N THR A 406 -1.61 12.43 -6.93
CA THR A 406 -0.40 11.58 -7.00
C THR A 406 0.85 12.38 -6.62
N LEU A 407 1.06 13.55 -7.22
CA LEU A 407 2.17 14.43 -6.91
C LEU A 407 2.14 14.89 -5.44
N LYS A 408 0.95 15.29 -4.94
CA LYS A 408 0.78 15.66 -3.53
C LYS A 408 1.16 14.50 -2.61
N ARG A 409 0.77 13.28 -2.97
CA ARG A 409 1.10 12.07 -2.20
C ARG A 409 2.61 11.83 -2.18
N LEU A 410 3.27 11.83 -3.35
CA LEU A 410 4.72 11.66 -3.46
C LEU A 410 5.47 12.70 -2.60
N TRP A 411 5.05 13.96 -2.71
CA TRP A 411 5.60 15.06 -1.94
C TRP A 411 5.41 14.90 -0.42
N SER A 412 4.22 14.48 0.01
CA SER A 412 3.92 14.32 1.45
C SER A 412 4.58 13.11 2.09
N GLN A 413 5.00 12.13 1.29
CA GLN A 413 5.51 10.85 1.78
C GLN A 413 7.04 10.77 1.74
N THR A 414 7.71 11.69 1.05
CA THR A 414 9.17 11.70 1.03
C THR A 414 9.76 12.30 2.29
N THR A 415 10.92 11.78 2.71
CA THR A 415 11.77 12.43 3.71
C THR A 415 12.59 13.59 3.14
N SER A 416 12.74 13.68 1.82
CA SER A 416 13.53 14.71 1.15
C SER A 416 12.83 15.21 -0.11
N GLN A 417 12.25 16.40 -0.01
CA GLN A 417 11.56 17.06 -1.11
C GLN A 417 12.49 17.29 -2.31
N THR A 418 13.76 17.61 -2.06
CA THR A 418 14.78 17.78 -3.10
C THR A 418 14.99 16.49 -3.90
N LEU A 419 15.10 15.34 -3.22
CA LEU A 419 15.25 14.05 -3.90
C LEU A 419 14.00 13.67 -4.70
N ALA A 420 12.81 13.95 -4.18
CA ALA A 420 11.57 13.69 -4.90
C ALA A 420 11.44 14.51 -6.19
N ILE A 421 11.97 15.74 -6.23
CA ILE A 421 12.02 16.54 -7.46
C ILE A 421 13.01 15.92 -8.46
N LEU A 422 14.22 15.59 -8.00
CA LEU A 422 15.26 15.04 -8.87
C LEU A 422 14.84 13.69 -9.51
N MET A 423 14.14 12.84 -8.75
CA MET A 423 13.66 11.53 -9.21
C MET A 423 12.41 11.58 -10.11
N GLU A 424 11.76 12.74 -10.27
CA GLU A 424 10.66 12.90 -11.22
C GLU A 424 11.06 13.75 -12.44
N VAL A 425 12.12 14.55 -12.33
CA VAL A 425 12.58 15.51 -13.35
C VAL A 425 13.80 15.01 -14.13
N GLY A 426 14.25 13.77 -13.92
CA GLY A 426 15.46 13.23 -14.56
C GLY A 426 15.33 13.02 -16.07
N ASP A 427 15.35 14.10 -16.85
CA ASP A 427 15.84 14.05 -18.21
C ASP A 427 16.46 15.40 -18.57
N LYS A 428 17.80 15.45 -18.67
CA LYS A 428 18.52 16.63 -19.16
C LYS A 428 18.21 16.91 -20.65
N ALA A 429 17.69 15.95 -21.41
CA ALA A 429 17.37 16.10 -22.82
C ALA A 429 15.91 16.52 -23.10
N LEU A 430 15.03 16.50 -22.09
CA LEU A 430 13.58 16.74 -22.25
C LEU A 430 13.07 18.02 -21.55
N MET A 431 13.94 19.01 -21.37
CA MET A 431 13.54 20.43 -21.19
C MET A 431 12.97 21.03 -22.50
N THR A 432 12.18 20.25 -23.24
CA THR A 432 11.22 20.79 -24.21
C THR A 432 9.81 20.36 -23.83
N LYS A 433 9.08 21.38 -23.35
CA LYS A 433 7.63 21.53 -23.33
C LYS A 433 6.84 20.69 -22.31
N ARG A 434 6.21 21.48 -21.43
CA ARG A 434 4.94 21.29 -20.70
C ARG A 434 5.10 20.71 -19.29
N ASP A 435 4.75 21.52 -18.28
CA ASP A 435 3.67 21.19 -17.34
C ASP A 435 3.21 22.45 -16.57
N VAL A 436 2.34 22.35 -15.55
CA VAL A 436 1.46 23.42 -15.00
C VAL A 436 1.40 23.39 -13.45
N PHE A 437 1.42 24.52 -12.72
CA PHE A 437 1.27 24.57 -11.22
C PHE A 437 0.33 25.72 -10.70
N VAL A 438 0.14 25.96 -9.36
CA VAL A 438 -0.83 26.89 -8.65
C VAL A 438 -0.39 27.31 -7.19
N ARG A 439 -0.65 28.56 -6.65
CA ARG A 439 -0.63 28.92 -5.17
C ARG A 439 -1.80 29.61 -4.49
N PHE A 440 -1.68 29.53 -3.16
CA PHE A 440 -2.38 30.13 -2.03
C PHE A 440 -1.44 30.98 -1.12
N GLU A 441 -1.88 32.16 -0.65
CA GLU A 441 -1.14 33.04 0.28
C GLU A 441 -1.73 33.02 1.71
N LYS A 442 -0.87 32.84 2.73
CA LYS A 442 -1.28 32.53 4.11
C LYS A 442 -1.42 33.75 5.05
N HIS A 443 -0.98 34.95 4.67
CA HIS A 443 -0.83 36.10 5.60
C HIS A 443 -1.91 37.18 5.47
N LYS A 444 -2.97 36.94 4.70
CA LYS A 444 -4.10 37.86 4.58
C LYS A 444 -5.36 37.10 4.94
N GLU A 445 -5.96 37.40 6.09
CA GLU A 445 -7.23 36.81 6.54
C GLU A 445 -8.45 37.18 5.67
N ALA A 446 -8.25 37.83 4.53
CA ALA A 446 -9.32 38.20 3.61
C ALA A 446 -8.96 37.82 2.16
N GLY A 447 -9.65 36.80 1.64
CA GLY A 447 -10.06 36.64 0.24
C GLY A 447 -9.00 36.65 -0.89
N LEU A 448 -9.24 35.85 -1.93
CA LEU A 448 -8.53 35.94 -3.21
C LEU A 448 -8.55 37.37 -3.76
N LYS A 449 -7.38 37.98 -3.99
CA LYS A 449 -7.24 39.27 -4.70
C LYS A 449 -6.56 39.07 -6.06
N TRP A 450 -7.13 39.69 -7.08
CA TRP A 450 -6.63 39.69 -8.45
C TRP A 450 -5.77 40.93 -8.68
N TYR A 451 -4.60 40.77 -9.32
CA TYR A 451 -3.71 41.88 -9.67
C TYR A 451 -3.62 42.01 -11.20
N SER A 452 -3.48 43.24 -11.71
CA SER A 452 -3.33 43.53 -13.14
C SER A 452 -1.90 43.26 -13.63
N HIS A 453 -1.76 43.09 -14.95
CA HIS A 453 -0.52 42.75 -15.66
C HIS A 453 0.66 43.67 -15.32
N THR A 454 0.41 44.97 -15.17
CA THR A 454 1.44 45.99 -14.95
C THR A 454 2.04 45.91 -13.54
N ALA A 455 1.23 45.62 -12.51
CA ALA A 455 1.68 45.52 -11.12
C ALA A 455 2.63 44.32 -10.86
N LEU A 456 2.67 43.36 -11.79
CA LEU A 456 3.55 42.20 -11.75
C LEU A 456 4.88 42.40 -12.50
N LEU A 457 4.98 43.41 -13.37
CA LEU A 457 6.16 43.69 -14.20
C LEU A 457 7.24 44.51 -13.46
N ASP A 458 6.84 45.30 -12.44
CA ASP A 458 7.75 46.16 -11.68
C ASP A 458 8.65 45.40 -10.68
N LEU A 459 8.47 44.09 -10.51
CA LEU A 459 9.20 43.24 -9.55
C LEU A 459 10.26 42.32 -10.22
N GLN A 460 11.03 42.83 -11.20
CA GLN A 460 12.11 42.17 -11.98
C GLN A 460 12.92 41.09 -11.21
N CYS A 461 13.39 39.95 -11.75
CA CYS A 461 13.83 39.61 -13.11
C CYS A 461 13.84 38.08 -13.36
N LEU A 462 13.16 37.61 -14.42
CA LEU A 462 13.37 36.30 -15.06
C LEU A 462 13.12 36.49 -16.56
N LYS A 463 14.17 36.52 -17.39
CA LYS A 463 14.03 36.67 -18.86
C LYS A 463 13.67 35.32 -19.47
N VAL A 464 12.54 35.25 -20.18
CA VAL A 464 12.07 34.03 -20.85
C VAL A 464 11.73 34.30 -22.31
N LYS A 465 12.12 33.40 -23.22
CA LYS A 465 11.93 33.52 -24.67
C LYS A 465 10.87 32.49 -25.16
N ALA A 466 9.88 32.92 -25.93
CA ALA A 466 8.78 32.08 -26.41
C ALA A 466 9.16 31.18 -27.61
N ASN A 467 8.35 30.15 -27.88
CA ASN A 467 8.41 29.37 -29.13
C ASN A 467 7.02 28.93 -29.62
N SER A 468 6.99 28.26 -30.78
CA SER A 468 5.81 27.93 -31.60
C SER A 468 4.67 27.16 -30.93
N VAL A 469 4.77 26.80 -29.65
CA VAL A 469 3.71 26.09 -28.91
C VAL A 469 3.32 26.78 -27.61
N TRP A 470 4.09 27.74 -27.10
CA TRP A 470 3.81 28.47 -25.86
C TRP A 470 4.17 29.95 -26.03
N SER A 471 3.22 30.84 -25.80
CA SER A 471 3.46 32.29 -25.77
C SER A 471 4.22 32.69 -24.50
N VAL A 472 4.86 33.86 -24.49
CA VAL A 472 5.52 34.39 -23.27
C VAL A 472 4.53 34.48 -22.10
N ALA A 473 3.24 34.72 -22.39
CA ALA A 473 2.16 34.74 -21.41
C ALA A 473 1.87 33.36 -20.80
N ASP A 474 1.95 32.28 -21.59
CA ASP A 474 1.72 30.92 -21.10
C ASP A 474 2.87 30.45 -20.20
N VAL A 475 4.11 30.83 -20.53
CA VAL A 475 5.31 30.49 -19.75
C VAL A 475 5.40 31.34 -18.47
N ALA A 476 5.03 32.62 -18.53
CA ALA A 476 4.96 33.47 -17.34
C ALA A 476 3.83 33.03 -16.39
N SER A 477 2.68 32.61 -16.92
CA SER A 477 1.57 32.02 -16.14
C SER A 477 1.98 30.75 -15.39
N PHE A 478 2.82 29.93 -16.03
CA PHE A 478 3.41 28.74 -15.42
C PHE A 478 4.41 29.08 -14.29
N CYS A 479 5.38 29.97 -14.54
CA CYS A 479 6.39 30.39 -13.56
C CYS A 479 5.79 31.10 -12.34
N CYS A 480 4.81 31.97 -12.57
CA CYS A 480 4.04 32.64 -11.53
C CYS A 480 3.25 31.67 -10.64
N SER A 481 3.15 30.40 -11.03
CA SER A 481 2.44 29.35 -10.31
C SER A 481 3.33 28.43 -9.47
N ILE A 482 4.63 28.42 -9.77
CA ILE A 482 5.68 27.70 -9.04
C ILE A 482 6.13 28.52 -7.83
N LEU A 483 6.50 29.80 -8.06
CA LEU A 483 6.87 30.77 -7.01
C LEU A 483 5.77 30.96 -5.97
N ARG A 484 4.59 30.51 -6.37
CA ARG A 484 3.38 30.62 -5.66
C ARG A 484 3.50 29.68 -4.36
N ARG A 485 4.17 28.53 -4.30
CA ARG A 485 4.05 27.62 -3.11
C ARG A 485 5.01 27.85 -1.91
N GLY A 486 5.73 28.97 -1.88
CA GLY A 486 6.50 29.39 -0.70
C GLY A 486 7.74 28.52 -0.43
N ILE A 487 8.72 28.60 -1.33
CA ILE A 487 10.05 28.02 -1.14
C ILE A 487 11.00 29.15 -0.71
N LEU A 488 11.66 28.99 0.44
CA LEU A 488 12.95 29.61 0.71
C LEU A 488 14.00 28.70 0.06
N LEU A 489 14.64 29.16 -1.02
CA LEU A 489 15.82 28.51 -1.59
C LEU A 489 17.04 29.09 -0.87
N SER A 490 17.75 28.29 -0.08
CA SER A 490 19.15 28.57 0.19
C SER A 490 19.94 28.30 -1.09
N SER A 491 20.70 29.28 -1.58
CA SER A 491 21.60 29.08 -2.71
C SER A 491 22.85 28.34 -2.24
N PHE A 492 23.24 27.32 -2.98
CA PHE A 492 24.56 26.69 -2.89
C PHE A 492 25.44 27.33 -3.95
N ASP A 493 26.50 28.01 -3.50
CA ASP A 493 27.50 28.62 -4.38
C ASP A 493 28.51 27.53 -4.77
N PHE A 494 28.41 27.04 -6.02
CA PHE A 494 29.26 25.96 -6.52
C PHE A 494 30.74 26.33 -6.60
N ASP A 495 31.06 27.62 -6.66
CA ASP A 495 32.45 28.08 -6.70
C ASP A 495 33.07 28.20 -5.30
N LYS A 496 32.24 28.17 -4.24
CA LYS A 496 32.68 28.39 -2.85
C LYS A 496 32.38 27.25 -1.88
N GLY A 497 31.61 26.24 -2.29
CA GLY A 497 31.37 25.03 -1.50
C GLY A 497 30.68 25.28 -0.15
N ALA A 498 29.85 26.31 -0.04
CA ALA A 498 29.15 26.67 1.20
C ALA A 498 27.67 27.00 0.97
N TRP A 499 26.85 26.71 1.98
CA TRP A 499 25.42 27.06 2.01
C TRP A 499 25.24 28.43 2.62
N ASN A 500 24.70 29.38 1.84
CA ASN A 500 24.30 30.68 2.38
C ASN A 500 22.81 30.66 2.72
N ARG A 501 22.50 31.11 3.93
CA ARG A 501 21.12 31.42 4.34
C ARG A 501 20.81 32.84 3.88
N LEU A 502 19.72 33.00 3.13
CA LEU A 502 19.12 34.32 2.92
C LEU A 502 18.38 34.75 4.18
#